data_AF-A0A1Y1W4E7-F1
#
_entry.id   AF-A0A1Y1W4E7-F1
#
_cell.length_a   1.000
_cell.length_b   1.000
_cell.length_c   1.000
_cell.angle_alpha   90.00
_cell.angle_beta   90.00
_cell.angle_gamma   90.00
#
_symmetry.space_group_name_H-M   'P 1'
#
loop_
_entity.id
_entity.type
_entity.pdbx_description
1 polymer ?
#
loop_
_entity_poly.entity_id
_entity_poly.type
_entity_poly.pdbx_seq_one_letter_code
_entity_poly.pdbx_strand_id
1 'polypeptide(L)'
;MSICGVGWLQETSSRHGCWALTSCLSEPVFLFSLGKHAVSSHYCISFFSLFAFVVCCIGRPISVQHFISAYFHNTRFFISTFYFAYYMRCKAIVGVLAALLLLLVVSGAKGDSESKGLILADASSHSTGSSHGKGDSDSKGSSQGKKPTKTTKSDGDDDGDSKSKKGGRKRPTKTRKVEEEEDDSESDAERAYLKRVKADKDAGRMPGRMKMLVPPRTVHTPLFELDSVVELQWEYDNNVIEVPEKLMISVQMPRDPHADPRLKPVIYDIAVNVTGDRKKFYWDTKNDVPDGVGMREGSGYTMYFYDGEIGFRMSDVVPAGYLIKYAMPFAFFISRYDRTNDGVPKNYNPNAATHLAPAVAWSLLVVMVATFAVR
;
A
#
# COMPACT_ATOMS: atom_id res chain seq x y z
N MET A 1 20.54 40.04 -55.21
CA MET A 1 20.06 41.27 -54.53
C MET A 1 20.50 41.22 -53.08
N SER A 2 21.20 42.29 -52.71
CA SER A 2 21.58 42.83 -51.40
C SER A 2 21.51 42.00 -50.10
N ILE A 3 22.68 42.01 -49.47
CA ILE A 3 23.05 41.94 -48.05
C ILE A 3 22.10 42.73 -47.13
N CYS A 4 21.85 42.21 -45.92
CA CYS A 4 21.84 42.99 -44.67
C CYS A 4 22.05 42.06 -43.46
N GLY A 5 23.21 42.16 -42.84
CA GLY A 5 23.42 41.79 -41.45
C GLY A 5 23.32 43.03 -40.56
N VAL A 6 22.93 42.85 -39.30
CA VAL A 6 23.22 43.77 -38.20
C VAL A 6 23.41 42.92 -36.95
N GLY A 7 24.59 43.01 -36.34
CA GLY A 7 24.82 42.65 -34.94
C GLY A 7 25.09 43.92 -34.13
N TRP A 8 24.85 43.85 -32.82
CA TRP A 8 25.43 44.67 -31.74
C TRP A 8 25.33 43.80 -30.46
N LEU A 9 26.45 43.35 -29.88
CA LEU A 9 27.14 43.94 -28.72
C LEU A 9 26.21 44.25 -27.53
N GLN A 10 26.44 43.64 -26.35
CA GLN A 10 27.31 44.26 -25.32
C GLN A 10 27.46 43.38 -24.06
N GLU A 11 28.71 43.38 -23.59
CA GLU A 11 29.31 42.72 -22.44
C GLU A 11 29.21 43.63 -21.20
N THR A 12 28.86 43.11 -20.01
CA THR A 12 29.29 43.59 -18.67
C THR A 12 29.03 42.47 -17.65
N SER A 13 30.02 41.85 -17.03
CA SER A 13 30.93 42.31 -15.95
C SER A 13 30.44 41.92 -14.54
N SER A 14 31.27 41.09 -13.93
CA SER A 14 31.33 40.60 -12.55
C SER A 14 31.25 41.71 -11.50
N ARG A 15 30.55 41.45 -10.38
CA ARG A 15 30.96 41.95 -9.06
C ARG A 15 30.71 40.94 -7.94
N HIS A 16 31.82 40.60 -7.29
CA HIS A 16 31.90 39.99 -5.96
C HIS A 16 31.19 40.84 -4.90
N GLY A 17 30.46 40.17 -4.01
CA GLY A 17 29.94 40.71 -2.76
C GLY A 17 30.39 39.83 -1.60
N CYS A 18 31.53 40.21 -1.01
CA CYS A 18 32.06 39.68 0.24
C CYS A 18 31.22 40.22 1.40
N TRP A 19 30.67 39.34 2.24
CA TRP A 19 30.17 39.70 3.57
C TRP A 19 30.85 38.78 4.59
N ALA A 20 31.77 39.39 5.34
CA ALA A 20 32.32 38.87 6.58
C ALA A 20 31.63 39.61 7.75
N LEU A 21 31.84 39.06 8.96
CA LEU A 21 31.29 39.44 10.29
C LEU A 21 30.00 38.66 10.62
N THR A 22 29.85 37.97 11.75
CA THR A 22 30.55 38.10 13.04
C THR A 22 30.31 36.83 13.87
N SER A 23 31.35 36.39 14.56
CA SER A 23 31.36 35.32 15.54
C SER A 23 30.62 35.74 16.81
N CYS A 24 29.64 34.96 17.25
CA CYS A 24 29.17 34.94 18.63
C CYS A 24 29.04 33.48 19.07
N LEU A 25 30.05 33.04 19.82
CA LEU A 25 30.01 31.83 20.64
C LEU A 25 29.05 32.08 21.80
N SER A 26 27.97 31.31 21.88
CA SER A 26 27.23 31.11 23.12
C SER A 26 27.24 29.61 23.46
N GLU A 27 27.84 29.31 24.60
CA GLU A 27 27.87 27.98 25.20
C GLU A 27 26.46 27.59 25.68
N PRO A 28 25.99 26.35 25.45
CA PRO A 28 24.90 25.81 26.25
C PRO A 28 25.47 25.07 27.47
N VAL A 29 25.37 25.70 28.64
CA VAL A 29 25.48 25.02 29.94
C VAL A 29 24.23 24.14 30.12
N PHE A 30 24.36 22.85 29.84
CA PHE A 30 23.36 21.85 30.22
C PHE A 30 23.60 21.38 31.66
N LEU A 31 22.89 21.99 32.61
CA LEU A 31 22.73 21.46 33.96
C LEU A 31 21.57 20.45 33.96
N PHE A 32 21.89 19.16 33.81
CA PHE A 32 20.94 18.08 34.13
C PHE A 32 20.98 17.79 35.63
N SER A 33 19.95 18.25 36.34
CA SER A 33 19.63 17.78 37.69
C SER A 33 18.88 16.45 37.57
N LEU A 34 19.57 15.33 37.81
CA LEU A 34 18.94 14.01 37.88
C LEU A 34 18.37 13.78 39.28
N GLY A 35 17.05 13.91 39.37
CA GLY A 35 16.25 13.45 40.49
C GLY A 35 16.39 11.94 40.67
N LYS A 36 16.61 11.52 41.91
CA LYS A 36 16.74 10.13 42.34
C LYS A 36 15.43 9.38 42.13
N HIS A 37 15.35 8.57 41.08
CA HIS A 37 14.44 7.42 41.05
C HIS A 37 15.22 6.18 40.63
N ALA A 38 15.13 5.16 41.47
CA ALA A 38 15.80 3.87 41.30
C ALA A 38 15.26 3.16 40.06
N VAL A 39 16.04 3.16 38.98
CA VAL A 39 15.76 2.37 37.77
C VAL A 39 16.79 1.24 37.68
N SER A 40 16.26 0.04 37.47
CA SER A 40 16.91 -1.25 37.28
C SER A 40 18.37 -1.23 36.79
N SER A 41 19.24 -1.82 37.61
CA SER A 41 20.71 -1.93 37.49
C SER A 41 21.24 -2.45 36.14
N HIS A 42 20.43 -3.15 35.34
CA HIS A 42 20.90 -3.77 34.09
C HIS A 42 21.05 -2.81 32.90
N TYR A 43 20.40 -1.64 32.91
CA TYR A 43 20.52 -0.68 31.80
C TYR A 43 21.70 0.29 31.95
N CYS A 44 22.18 0.52 33.17
CA CYS A 44 23.29 1.45 33.43
C CYS A 44 24.65 0.92 32.95
N ILE A 45 24.89 -0.40 33.02
CA ILE A 45 26.20 -0.98 32.64
C ILE A 45 26.43 -0.88 31.12
N SER A 46 25.37 -1.08 30.32
CA SER A 46 25.43 -1.01 28.86
C SER A 46 25.68 0.42 28.35
N PHE A 47 25.09 1.42 29.02
CA PHE A 47 25.26 2.83 28.66
C PHE A 47 26.66 3.34 29.03
N PHE A 48 27.19 2.93 30.18
CA PHE A 48 28.56 3.28 30.59
C PHE A 48 29.63 2.64 29.70
N SER A 49 29.41 1.41 29.21
CA SER A 49 30.33 0.75 28.26
C SER A 49 30.41 1.50 26.93
N LEU A 50 29.28 1.99 26.42
CA LEU A 50 29.24 2.73 25.16
C LEU A 50 29.91 4.11 25.31
N PHE A 51 29.67 4.77 26.44
CA PHE A 51 30.23 6.09 26.74
C PHE A 51 31.74 6.04 26.98
N ALA A 52 32.25 5.03 27.70
CA ALA A 52 33.68 4.83 27.90
C ALA A 52 34.42 4.54 26.57
N PHE A 53 33.77 3.82 25.65
CA PHE A 53 34.33 3.55 24.33
C PHE A 53 34.41 4.81 23.47
N VAL A 54 33.40 5.68 23.53
CA VAL A 54 33.38 6.97 22.81
C VAL A 54 34.44 7.92 23.38
N VAL A 55 34.59 8.00 24.70
CA VAL A 55 35.56 8.90 25.35
C VAL A 55 37.01 8.45 25.14
N CYS A 56 37.31 7.14 25.09
CA CYS A 56 38.65 6.64 24.78
C CYS A 56 39.08 6.84 23.31
N CYS A 57 38.14 7.05 22.38
CA CYS A 57 38.45 7.16 20.95
C CYS A 57 38.76 8.59 20.48
N ILE A 58 38.63 9.61 21.34
CA ILE A 58 38.81 11.03 20.94
C ILE A 58 40.28 11.41 20.66
N GLY A 59 41.26 10.51 20.88
CA GLY A 59 42.69 10.84 20.78
C GLY A 59 43.52 10.13 19.71
N ARG A 60 42.95 9.27 18.85
CA ARG A 60 43.74 8.53 17.84
C ARG A 60 43.06 8.53 16.46
N PRO A 61 43.81 8.77 15.36
CA PRO A 61 43.27 8.64 14.02
C PRO A 61 43.07 7.16 13.70
N ILE A 62 41.90 6.63 14.05
CA ILE A 62 41.49 5.28 13.68
C ILE A 62 40.82 5.37 12.31
N SER A 63 41.29 4.55 11.36
CA SER A 63 40.68 4.43 10.04
C SER A 63 39.19 4.08 10.19
N VAL A 64 38.32 4.89 9.58
CA VAL A 64 36.85 4.77 9.60
C VAL A 64 36.40 3.35 9.22
N GLN A 65 37.17 2.65 8.39
CA GLN A 65 36.88 1.30 7.92
C GLN A 65 36.95 0.25 9.05
N HIS A 66 37.84 0.40 10.03
CA HIS A 66 37.94 -0.51 11.18
C HIS A 66 36.83 -0.24 12.21
N PHE A 67 36.39 1.02 12.35
CA PHE A 67 35.29 1.38 13.23
C PHE A 67 33.95 0.80 12.75
N ILE A 68 33.68 0.88 11.43
CA ILE A 68 32.47 0.31 10.83
C ILE A 68 32.45 -1.21 11.00
N SER A 69 33.58 -1.89 10.75
CA SER A 69 33.66 -3.36 10.91
C SER A 69 33.43 -3.81 12.36
N ALA A 70 34.03 -3.13 13.34
CA ALA A 70 33.82 -3.42 14.76
C ALA A 70 32.37 -3.15 15.21
N TYR A 71 31.75 -2.09 14.69
CA TYR A 71 30.35 -1.76 14.99
C TYR A 71 29.38 -2.82 14.46
N PHE A 72 29.59 -3.32 13.24
CA PHE A 72 28.77 -4.37 12.64
C PHE A 72 28.92 -5.73 13.35
N HIS A 73 30.13 -6.08 13.82
CA HIS A 73 30.33 -7.32 14.56
C HIS A 73 29.65 -7.28 15.94
N ASN A 74 29.75 -6.16 16.66
CA ASN A 74 29.12 -6.01 17.97
C ASN A 74 27.58 -5.98 17.86
N THR A 75 27.01 -5.25 16.89
CA THR A 75 25.55 -5.20 16.72
C THR A 75 24.94 -6.57 16.39
N ARG A 76 25.62 -7.39 15.57
CA ARG A 76 25.17 -8.77 15.30
C ARG A 76 25.15 -9.63 16.57
N PHE A 77 26.16 -9.50 17.43
CA PHE A 77 26.22 -10.25 18.69
C PHE A 77 25.11 -9.81 19.67
N PHE A 78 24.84 -8.51 19.77
CA PHE A 78 23.77 -7.99 20.62
C PHE A 78 22.40 -8.47 20.13
N ILE A 79 22.09 -8.35 18.84
CA ILE A 79 20.79 -8.77 18.29
C ILE A 79 20.57 -10.27 18.53
N SER A 80 21.60 -11.11 18.32
CA SER A 80 21.52 -12.54 18.59
C SER A 80 21.23 -12.86 20.07
N THR A 81 21.90 -12.15 20.98
CA THR A 81 21.72 -12.35 22.43
C THR A 81 20.32 -11.92 22.90
N PHE A 82 19.81 -10.80 22.39
CA PHE A 82 18.44 -10.35 22.67
C PHE A 82 17.39 -11.32 22.12
N TYR A 83 17.59 -11.82 20.90
CA TYR A 83 16.68 -12.79 20.30
C TYR A 83 16.66 -14.11 21.06
N PHE A 84 17.82 -14.58 21.53
CA PHE A 84 17.94 -15.76 22.38
C PHE A 84 17.23 -15.57 23.73
N ALA A 85 17.45 -14.43 24.40
CA ALA A 85 16.79 -14.11 25.67
C ALA A 85 15.25 -14.01 25.51
N TYR A 86 14.79 -13.39 24.42
CA TYR A 86 13.36 -13.31 24.10
C TYR A 86 12.76 -14.70 23.86
N TYR A 87 13.44 -15.54 23.07
CA TYR A 87 13.01 -16.91 22.79
C TYR A 87 12.92 -17.76 24.06
N MET A 88 13.87 -17.64 24.98
CA MET A 88 13.84 -18.36 26.27
C MET A 88 12.67 -17.90 27.16
N ARG A 89 12.34 -16.60 27.16
CA ARG A 89 11.16 -16.09 27.89
C ARG A 89 9.86 -16.60 27.29
N CYS A 90 9.72 -16.59 25.97
CA CYS A 90 8.54 -17.13 25.30
C CYS A 90 8.36 -18.63 25.59
N LYS A 91 9.43 -19.43 25.57
CA LYS A 91 9.37 -20.86 25.93
C LYS A 91 8.90 -21.08 27.37
N ALA A 92 9.38 -20.28 28.32
CA ALA A 92 8.95 -20.37 29.71
C ALA A 92 7.45 -20.05 29.88
N ILE A 93 6.96 -19.00 29.21
CA ILE A 93 5.53 -18.62 29.25
C ILE A 93 4.64 -19.71 28.65
N VAL A 94 5.02 -20.27 27.49
CA VAL A 94 4.27 -21.36 26.87
C VAL A 94 4.26 -22.61 27.76
N GLY A 95 5.39 -22.92 28.42
CA GLY A 95 5.46 -24.03 29.37
C GLY A 95 4.54 -23.86 30.58
N VAL A 96 4.48 -22.65 31.15
CA VAL A 96 3.56 -22.32 32.27
C VAL A 96 2.11 -22.44 31.84
N LEU A 97 1.74 -21.89 30.67
CA LEU A 97 0.38 -21.98 30.16
C LEU A 97 -0.05 -23.43 29.89
N ALA A 98 0.84 -24.25 29.32
CA ALA A 98 0.58 -25.67 29.11
C ALA A 98 0.37 -26.42 30.44
N ALA A 99 1.19 -26.16 31.46
CA ALA A 99 1.03 -26.76 32.78
C ALA A 99 -0.29 -26.35 33.46
N LEU A 100 -0.70 -25.09 33.31
CA LEU A 100 -1.95 -24.55 33.84
C LEU A 100 -3.17 -25.19 33.16
N LEU A 101 -3.10 -25.38 31.84
CA LEU A 101 -4.14 -26.05 31.07
C LEU A 101 -4.27 -27.53 31.46
N LEU A 102 -3.14 -28.19 31.74
CA LEU A 102 -3.11 -29.58 32.21
C LEU A 102 -3.69 -29.71 33.63
N LEU A 103 -3.43 -28.75 34.51
CA LEU A 103 -4.06 -28.66 35.84
C LEU A 103 -5.58 -28.49 35.77
N LEU A 104 -6.08 -27.69 34.82
CA LEU A 104 -7.53 -27.51 34.61
C LEU A 104 -8.19 -28.80 34.11
N VAL A 105 -7.55 -29.55 33.21
CA VAL A 105 -8.07 -30.83 32.72
C VAL A 105 -8.10 -31.88 33.85
N VAL A 106 -7.05 -31.96 34.67
CA VAL A 106 -7.01 -32.91 35.80
C VAL A 106 -8.03 -32.55 36.89
N SER A 107 -8.25 -31.26 37.13
CA SER A 107 -9.22 -30.81 38.14
C SER A 107 -10.68 -30.99 37.69
N GLY A 108 -10.94 -31.00 36.38
CA GLY A 108 -12.28 -31.24 35.82
C GLY A 108 -12.73 -32.70 35.80
N ALA A 109 -11.85 -33.66 36.11
CA ALA A 109 -12.16 -35.09 36.04
C ALA A 109 -12.74 -35.68 37.34
N LYS A 110 -13.03 -34.84 38.35
CA LYS A 110 -13.55 -35.29 39.65
C LYS A 110 -14.86 -34.57 39.99
N GLY A 111 -15.90 -34.92 39.26
CA GLY A 111 -17.26 -34.42 39.47
C GLY A 111 -18.31 -35.39 38.92
N ASP A 112 -18.83 -36.19 39.84
CA ASP A 112 -20.21 -36.67 39.93
C ASP A 112 -20.75 -37.62 38.84
N SER A 113 -20.44 -38.90 39.05
CA SER A 113 -21.27 -40.02 38.61
C SER A 113 -22.51 -40.16 39.50
N GLU A 114 -23.63 -39.51 39.15
CA GLU A 114 -24.96 -39.99 39.49
C GLU A 114 -26.06 -39.23 38.72
N SER A 115 -26.62 -39.85 37.67
CA SER A 115 -28.08 -39.99 37.48
C SER A 115 -28.44 -40.48 36.06
N LYS A 116 -29.02 -41.69 36.03
CA LYS A 116 -30.28 -42.10 35.35
C LYS A 116 -30.58 -41.34 34.02
N GLY A 117 -30.48 -41.95 32.85
CA GLY A 117 -31.29 -43.10 32.45
C GLY A 117 -32.62 -42.63 31.84
N LEU A 118 -32.64 -42.27 30.55
CA LEU A 118 -33.87 -42.25 29.77
C LEU A 118 -33.60 -42.61 28.29
N ILE A 119 -34.33 -43.62 27.87
CA ILE A 119 -34.43 -44.21 26.53
C ILE A 119 -35.45 -43.40 25.72
N LEU A 120 -35.17 -43.11 24.44
CA LEU A 120 -36.12 -43.12 23.30
C LEU A 120 -35.31 -42.78 22.02
N ALA A 121 -35.04 -43.74 21.15
CA ALA A 121 -35.83 -44.11 19.97
C ALA A 121 -35.56 -43.24 18.73
N ASP A 122 -34.64 -43.75 17.92
CA ASP A 122 -34.76 -44.07 16.49
C ASP A 122 -35.89 -43.39 15.66
N ALA A 123 -35.50 -42.66 14.61
CA ALA A 123 -36.25 -42.56 13.36
C ALA A 123 -35.37 -42.01 12.23
N SER A 124 -35.07 -42.88 11.27
CA SER A 124 -34.55 -42.58 9.94
C SER A 124 -35.60 -41.89 9.04
N SER A 125 -35.19 -40.93 8.20
CA SER A 125 -35.61 -40.89 6.78
C SER A 125 -34.96 -39.72 6.00
N HIS A 126 -34.17 -40.10 5.00
CA HIS A 126 -34.15 -39.61 3.62
C HIS A 126 -34.70 -38.20 3.23
N SER A 127 -33.77 -37.40 2.70
CA SER A 127 -33.73 -36.77 1.36
C SER A 127 -34.65 -35.61 0.93
N THR A 128 -33.99 -34.70 0.19
CA THR A 128 -34.42 -33.76 -0.87
C THR A 128 -35.23 -32.53 -0.49
N GLY A 129 -34.74 -31.35 -0.90
CA GLY A 129 -35.55 -30.14 -0.89
C GLY A 129 -34.77 -28.84 -1.06
N SER A 130 -34.31 -28.58 -2.28
CA SER A 130 -33.91 -27.24 -2.75
C SER A 130 -35.09 -26.28 -2.69
N SER A 131 -34.93 -25.08 -2.10
CA SER A 131 -35.74 -23.92 -2.45
C SER A 131 -35.03 -22.60 -2.16
N HIS A 132 -35.11 -21.72 -3.16
CA HIS A 132 -34.82 -20.29 -3.11
C HIS A 132 -35.59 -19.57 -2.00
N GLY A 133 -34.91 -18.68 -1.29
CA GLY A 133 -35.51 -17.65 -0.45
C GLY A 133 -35.04 -16.26 -0.88
N LYS A 134 -35.82 -15.61 -1.75
CA LYS A 134 -35.81 -14.14 -1.90
C LYS A 134 -36.44 -13.56 -0.64
N GLY A 135 -35.69 -12.72 0.07
CA GLY A 135 -36.19 -11.91 1.19
C GLY A 135 -36.29 -10.46 0.75
N ASP A 136 -37.44 -10.09 0.20
CA ASP A 136 -37.89 -8.70 0.15
C ASP A 136 -38.35 -8.30 1.56
N SER A 137 -37.85 -7.18 2.07
CA SER A 137 -38.42 -6.52 3.25
C SER A 137 -38.61 -5.04 2.96
N ASP A 138 -39.87 -4.72 2.64
CA ASP A 138 -40.44 -3.39 2.69
C ASP A 138 -40.30 -2.81 4.10
N SER A 139 -39.77 -1.59 4.21
CA SER A 139 -40.06 -0.72 5.35
C SER A 139 -40.52 0.65 4.86
N LYS A 140 -41.79 0.93 5.18
CA LYS A 140 -42.50 2.19 5.00
C LYS A 140 -41.86 3.29 5.85
N GLY A 141 -41.59 4.43 5.24
CA GLY A 141 -41.29 5.69 5.92
C GLY A 141 -41.93 6.86 5.17
N SER A 142 -43.12 7.25 5.60
CA SER A 142 -43.94 8.33 5.06
C SER A 142 -43.51 9.68 5.64
N SER A 143 -43.31 10.70 4.79
CA SER A 143 -43.76 12.06 5.11
C SER A 143 -43.93 12.95 3.87
N GLN A 144 -45.17 13.39 3.73
CA GLN A 144 -45.74 14.53 3.00
C GLN A 144 -44.78 15.74 2.83
N GLY A 145 -44.85 16.58 1.79
CA GLY A 145 -45.79 16.70 0.69
C GLY A 145 -45.59 18.01 -0.12
N LYS A 146 -46.58 18.26 -1.00
CA LYS A 146 -46.91 19.47 -1.79
C LYS A 146 -46.25 19.72 -3.17
N LYS A 147 -46.89 19.15 -4.21
CA LYS A 147 -47.75 19.77 -5.27
C LYS A 147 -47.20 20.91 -6.20
N PRO A 148 -47.80 21.11 -7.39
CA PRO A 148 -47.09 20.92 -8.68
C PRO A 148 -47.31 22.07 -9.69
N THR A 149 -46.59 22.07 -10.83
CA THR A 149 -46.91 22.85 -12.05
C THR A 149 -46.05 22.25 -13.18
N LYS A 150 -46.42 22.05 -14.44
CA LYS A 150 -47.66 21.97 -15.23
C LYS A 150 -47.19 21.45 -16.61
N THR A 151 -47.85 20.41 -17.10
CA THR A 151 -48.12 20.04 -18.50
C THR A 151 -47.23 20.56 -19.64
N THR A 152 -46.68 19.63 -20.44
CA THR A 152 -46.78 19.72 -21.92
C THR A 152 -46.85 18.32 -22.53
N LYS A 153 -47.89 18.13 -23.35
CA LYS A 153 -48.18 16.95 -24.16
C LYS A 153 -47.28 16.94 -25.40
N SER A 154 -46.96 15.76 -25.89
CA SER A 154 -46.84 15.50 -27.33
C SER A 154 -47.21 14.05 -27.59
N ASP A 155 -48.38 13.90 -28.20
CA ASP A 155 -48.93 12.68 -28.80
C ASP A 155 -48.04 12.25 -29.98
N GLY A 156 -48.03 10.94 -30.27
CA GLY A 156 -47.27 10.35 -31.37
C GLY A 156 -47.54 8.86 -31.47
N ASP A 157 -48.75 8.53 -31.89
CA ASP A 157 -49.16 7.23 -32.40
C ASP A 157 -48.35 6.88 -33.66
N ASP A 158 -47.85 5.65 -33.77
CA ASP A 158 -47.82 4.96 -35.07
C ASP A 158 -47.78 3.44 -34.87
N ASP A 159 -48.90 2.84 -35.23
CA ASP A 159 -49.15 1.41 -35.36
C ASP A 159 -48.37 0.82 -36.55
N GLY A 160 -47.87 -0.41 -36.40
CA GLY A 160 -47.13 -1.07 -37.47
C GLY A 160 -46.92 -2.57 -37.25
N ASP A 161 -48.03 -3.30 -37.10
CA ASP A 161 -48.10 -4.75 -37.17
C ASP A 161 -47.58 -5.28 -38.52
N SER A 162 -46.62 -6.21 -38.49
CA SER A 162 -46.50 -7.25 -39.53
C SER A 162 -45.58 -8.40 -39.10
N LYS A 163 -46.21 -9.50 -38.67
CA LYS A 163 -45.68 -10.87 -38.80
C LYS A 163 -45.28 -11.15 -40.26
N SER A 164 -44.10 -11.73 -40.52
CA SER A 164 -43.98 -13.11 -41.06
C SER A 164 -42.54 -13.48 -41.49
N LYS A 165 -42.32 -14.81 -41.50
CA LYS A 165 -41.34 -15.58 -42.30
C LYS A 165 -39.87 -15.63 -41.88
N LYS A 166 -39.61 -16.62 -41.01
CA LYS A 166 -38.75 -17.80 -41.27
C LYS A 166 -38.00 -17.77 -42.62
N GLY A 167 -36.69 -17.54 -42.57
CA GLY A 167 -35.79 -17.67 -43.71
C GLY A 167 -34.36 -17.93 -43.24
N GLY A 168 -33.86 -19.14 -43.45
CA GLY A 168 -32.52 -19.56 -43.07
C GLY A 168 -31.44 -18.73 -43.75
N ARG A 169 -30.59 -18.07 -42.95
CA ARG A 169 -29.38 -17.40 -43.44
C ARG A 169 -28.23 -18.40 -43.51
N LYS A 170 -27.95 -18.85 -44.74
CA LYS A 170 -26.65 -19.42 -45.11
C LYS A 170 -25.56 -18.42 -44.72
N ARG A 171 -24.51 -18.96 -44.10
CA ARG A 171 -23.18 -18.36 -43.94
C ARG A 171 -22.68 -17.88 -45.32
N PRO A 172 -22.29 -16.61 -45.46
CA PRO A 172 -20.97 -16.38 -46.02
C PRO A 172 -20.30 -15.18 -45.33
N THR A 173 -19.12 -15.39 -44.77
CA THR A 173 -18.20 -14.27 -44.61
C THR A 173 -16.81 -14.80 -44.89
N LYS A 174 -16.50 -14.79 -46.19
CA LYS A 174 -15.15 -14.81 -46.74
C LYS A 174 -14.39 -13.71 -46.02
N THR A 175 -13.45 -14.10 -45.16
CA THR A 175 -12.51 -13.18 -44.51
C THR A 175 -11.77 -12.46 -45.63
N ARG A 176 -12.18 -11.22 -45.91
CA ARG A 176 -11.45 -10.31 -46.78
C ARG A 176 -10.14 -10.05 -46.04
N LYS A 177 -9.02 -10.56 -46.56
CA LYS A 177 -7.69 -10.02 -46.26
C LYS A 177 -7.79 -8.54 -46.58
N VAL A 178 -7.97 -7.73 -45.55
CA VAL A 178 -7.65 -6.32 -45.63
C VAL A 178 -6.13 -6.32 -45.68
N GLU A 179 -5.61 -6.04 -46.86
CA GLU A 179 -4.23 -5.59 -47.01
C GLU A 179 -4.20 -4.25 -46.28
N GLU A 180 -3.79 -4.30 -45.01
CA GLU A 180 -3.46 -3.11 -44.24
C GLU A 180 -2.29 -2.47 -44.99
N GLU A 181 -2.53 -1.31 -45.57
CA GLU A 181 -1.47 -0.43 -46.07
C GLU A 181 -0.61 -0.08 -44.85
N GLU A 182 0.54 -0.75 -44.74
CA GLU A 182 1.56 -0.52 -43.73
C GLU A 182 2.04 0.93 -43.88
N ASP A 183 1.62 1.79 -42.94
CA ASP A 183 2.11 3.16 -42.82
C ASP A 183 3.59 3.07 -42.35
N ASP A 184 4.49 3.09 -43.33
CA ASP A 184 5.89 2.62 -43.35
C ASP A 184 6.86 3.49 -42.51
N SER A 185 6.42 4.00 -41.35
CA SER A 185 7.23 4.83 -40.45
C SER A 185 7.63 4.14 -39.14
N GLU A 186 7.49 2.81 -39.05
CA GLU A 186 8.09 2.05 -37.96
C GLU A 186 9.61 1.99 -38.11
N SER A 187 10.33 2.24 -37.03
CA SER A 187 11.78 2.14 -37.03
C SER A 187 12.24 0.69 -37.22
N ASP A 188 13.38 0.47 -37.88
CA ASP A 188 13.96 -0.86 -38.08
C ASP A 188 14.11 -1.66 -36.77
N ALA A 189 14.34 -0.97 -35.65
CA ALA A 189 14.47 -1.56 -34.32
C ALA A 189 13.15 -2.15 -33.81
N GLU A 190 12.05 -1.44 -34.00
CA GLU A 190 10.70 -1.85 -33.59
C GLU A 190 10.24 -3.09 -34.36
N ARG A 191 10.48 -3.10 -35.67
CA ARG A 191 10.17 -4.26 -36.52
C ARG A 191 10.98 -5.50 -36.12
N ALA A 192 12.27 -5.34 -35.83
CA ALA A 192 13.12 -6.44 -35.36
C ALA A 192 12.66 -7.00 -34.01
N TYR A 193 12.22 -6.13 -33.10
CA TYR A 193 11.66 -6.48 -31.81
C TYR A 193 10.36 -7.28 -31.96
N LEU A 194 9.40 -6.79 -32.74
CA LEU A 194 8.12 -7.48 -32.99
C LEU A 194 8.31 -8.87 -33.59
N LYS A 195 9.31 -9.04 -34.46
CA LYS A 195 9.67 -10.36 -35.03
C LYS A 195 10.14 -11.35 -33.96
N ARG A 196 10.90 -10.91 -32.95
CA ARG A 196 11.31 -11.75 -31.81
C ARG A 196 10.10 -12.14 -30.97
N VAL A 197 9.23 -11.19 -30.65
CA VAL A 197 8.02 -11.45 -29.86
C VAL A 197 7.14 -12.51 -30.53
N LYS A 198 6.98 -12.44 -31.86
CA LYS A 198 6.20 -13.43 -32.62
C LYS A 198 6.84 -14.82 -32.54
N ALA A 199 8.15 -14.92 -32.71
CA ALA A 199 8.87 -16.20 -32.61
C ALA A 199 8.76 -16.84 -31.21
N ASP A 200 8.86 -16.05 -30.14
CA ASP A 200 8.71 -16.55 -28.77
C ASP A 200 7.29 -17.00 -28.45
N LYS A 201 6.30 -16.27 -28.97
CA LYS A 201 4.89 -16.63 -28.85
C LYS A 201 4.61 -17.98 -29.54
N ASP A 202 5.17 -18.18 -30.72
CA ASP A 202 5.06 -19.46 -31.46
C ASP A 202 5.78 -20.60 -30.72
N ALA A 203 6.83 -20.29 -29.94
CA ALA A 203 7.53 -21.24 -29.07
C ALA A 203 6.83 -21.50 -27.72
N GLY A 204 5.71 -20.83 -27.42
CA GLY A 204 4.94 -21.01 -26.20
C GLY A 204 5.63 -20.49 -24.93
N ARG A 205 6.66 -19.65 -25.06
CA ARG A 205 7.34 -19.04 -23.92
C ARG A 205 6.53 -17.85 -23.41
N MET A 206 6.47 -17.68 -22.09
CA MET A 206 5.73 -16.59 -21.46
C MET A 206 6.65 -15.43 -21.09
N PRO A 207 6.19 -14.17 -21.19
CA PRO A 207 6.93 -13.04 -20.69
C PRO A 207 7.03 -13.08 -19.16
N GLY A 208 8.13 -12.55 -18.65
CA GLY A 208 8.40 -12.40 -17.23
C GLY A 208 7.43 -11.42 -16.57
N ARG A 209 7.10 -11.66 -15.30
CA ARG A 209 6.15 -10.86 -14.54
C ARG A 209 6.75 -10.37 -13.24
N MET A 210 6.33 -9.17 -12.84
CA MET A 210 6.61 -8.64 -11.52
C MET A 210 5.55 -9.08 -10.51
N LYS A 211 5.98 -9.35 -9.27
CA LYS A 211 5.13 -9.59 -8.11
C LYS A 211 5.41 -8.52 -7.05
N MET A 212 4.43 -7.67 -6.78
CA MET A 212 4.53 -6.71 -5.68
C MET A 212 4.46 -7.42 -4.32
N LEU A 213 5.42 -7.09 -3.46
CA LEU A 213 5.46 -7.46 -2.04
C LEU A 213 4.87 -6.36 -1.17
N VAL A 214 5.22 -5.09 -1.45
CA VAL A 214 4.75 -3.90 -0.73
C VAL A 214 4.32 -2.85 -1.77
N PRO A 215 3.04 -2.45 -1.81
CA PRO A 215 1.94 -2.97 -1.00
C PRO A 215 1.58 -4.42 -1.37
N PRO A 216 1.04 -5.22 -0.43
CA PRO A 216 0.70 -6.61 -0.69
C PRO A 216 -0.45 -6.72 -1.68
N ARG A 217 -0.36 -7.67 -2.61
CA ARG A 217 -1.36 -7.92 -3.66
C ARG A 217 -2.76 -8.32 -3.12
N THR A 218 -2.88 -8.63 -1.83
CA THR A 218 -4.17 -8.88 -1.16
C THR A 218 -5.05 -7.63 -1.10
N VAL A 219 -4.45 -6.44 -1.20
CA VAL A 219 -5.16 -5.15 -1.26
C VAL A 219 -5.39 -4.81 -2.73
N HIS A 220 -6.66 -4.82 -3.17
CA HIS A 220 -6.98 -4.56 -4.57
C HIS A 220 -6.56 -3.16 -5.02
N THR A 221 -6.76 -2.16 -4.15
CA THR A 221 -6.43 -0.75 -4.40
C THR A 221 -5.69 -0.21 -3.18
N PRO A 222 -4.36 -0.31 -3.14
CA PRO A 222 -3.58 0.27 -2.05
C PRO A 222 -3.84 1.76 -1.91
N LEU A 223 -3.80 2.22 -0.66
CA LEU A 223 -3.96 3.62 -0.29
C LEU A 223 -2.59 4.21 0.04
N PHE A 224 -2.24 5.31 -0.62
CA PHE A 224 -1.02 6.06 -0.34
C PHE A 224 -1.36 7.41 0.25
N GLU A 225 -0.63 7.80 1.29
CA GLU A 225 -0.81 9.08 1.95
C GLU A 225 -0.09 10.16 1.12
N LEU A 226 -0.79 11.26 0.84
CA LEU A 226 -0.16 12.44 0.24
C LEU A 226 0.80 13.09 1.24
N ASP A 227 1.87 13.69 0.72
CA ASP A 227 2.96 14.29 1.50
C ASP A 227 3.72 13.29 2.40
N SER A 228 3.72 12.01 2.02
CA SER A 228 4.42 10.92 2.71
C SER A 228 5.47 10.23 1.84
N VAL A 229 6.31 9.40 2.47
CA VAL A 229 7.25 8.50 1.78
C VAL A 229 6.64 7.10 1.68
N VAL A 230 6.35 6.67 0.45
CA VAL A 230 5.75 5.37 0.13
C VAL A 230 6.86 4.35 -0.15
N GLU A 231 6.83 3.21 0.56
CA GLU A 231 7.72 2.09 0.27
C GLU A 231 7.11 1.18 -0.80
N LEU A 232 7.89 0.91 -1.85
CA LEU A 232 7.57 -0.02 -2.92
C LEU A 232 8.58 -1.17 -2.90
N GLN A 233 8.09 -2.40 -2.90
CA GLN A 233 8.94 -3.60 -2.94
C GLN A 233 8.34 -4.65 -3.86
N TRP A 234 9.17 -5.31 -4.66
CA TRP A 234 8.75 -6.31 -5.64
C TRP A 234 9.74 -7.46 -5.81
N GLU A 235 9.30 -8.51 -6.48
CA GLU A 235 10.13 -9.63 -6.94
C GLU A 235 9.80 -9.92 -8.40
N TYR A 236 10.78 -10.48 -9.12
CA TYR A 236 10.57 -11.02 -10.46
C TYR A 236 10.17 -12.49 -10.36
N ASP A 237 9.28 -12.93 -11.24
CA ASP A 237 8.98 -14.35 -11.38
C ASP A 237 10.13 -15.10 -12.08
N ASN A 238 10.03 -16.43 -12.10
CA ASN A 238 11.04 -17.28 -12.73
C ASN A 238 11.08 -17.17 -14.27
N ASN A 239 10.14 -16.43 -14.86
CA ASN A 239 10.08 -16.24 -16.31
C ASN A 239 10.87 -15.00 -16.76
N VAL A 240 11.31 -14.14 -15.84
CA VAL A 240 12.26 -13.06 -16.14
C VAL A 240 13.67 -13.67 -16.20
N ILE A 241 14.15 -13.88 -17.42
CA ILE A 241 15.51 -14.38 -17.70
C ILE A 241 16.48 -13.19 -17.74
N GLU A 242 16.06 -12.11 -18.41
CA GLU A 242 16.82 -10.86 -18.51
C GLU A 242 16.17 -9.84 -17.56
N VAL A 243 16.82 -9.60 -16.43
CA VAL A 243 16.41 -8.58 -15.47
C VAL A 243 16.65 -7.20 -16.11
N PRO A 244 15.68 -6.28 -16.09
CA PRO A 244 15.83 -4.99 -16.75
C PRO A 244 16.99 -4.19 -16.16
N GLU A 245 17.94 -3.76 -16.99
CA GLU A 245 19.06 -2.92 -16.51
C GLU A 245 18.55 -1.59 -15.94
N LYS A 246 17.50 -1.05 -16.56
CA LYS A 246 16.86 0.22 -16.21
C LYS A 246 15.37 -0.01 -15.98
N LEU A 247 14.98 -0.28 -14.74
CA LEU A 247 13.57 -0.29 -14.38
C LEU A 247 13.07 1.16 -14.28
N MET A 248 11.94 1.44 -14.94
CA MET A 248 11.23 2.71 -14.83
C MET A 248 9.94 2.53 -14.05
N ILE A 249 9.62 3.52 -13.22
CA ILE A 249 8.37 3.58 -12.47
C ILE A 249 7.65 4.88 -12.83
N SER A 250 6.45 4.76 -13.37
CA SER A 250 5.64 5.90 -13.81
C SER A 250 4.27 5.88 -13.16
N VAL A 251 3.71 7.06 -12.94
CA VAL A 251 2.38 7.25 -12.39
C VAL A 251 1.51 7.90 -13.44
N GLN A 252 0.35 7.29 -13.70
CA GLN A 252 -0.72 7.86 -14.49
C GLN A 252 -1.76 8.49 -13.58
N MET A 253 -2.11 9.74 -13.89
CA MET A 253 -3.17 10.47 -13.19
C MET A 253 -4.56 9.94 -13.56
N PRO A 254 -5.54 10.02 -12.64
CA PRO A 254 -6.93 9.72 -12.94
C PRO A 254 -7.44 10.63 -14.05
N ARG A 255 -8.12 10.03 -15.03
CA ARG A 255 -8.79 10.79 -16.08
C ARG A 255 -9.84 11.70 -15.45
N ASP A 256 -9.82 12.97 -15.82
CA ASP A 256 -10.91 13.88 -15.46
C ASP A 256 -12.19 13.44 -16.19
N PRO A 257 -13.29 13.13 -15.48
CA PRO A 257 -14.55 12.75 -16.11
C PRO A 257 -15.14 13.84 -17.01
N HIS A 258 -14.72 15.10 -16.85
CA HIS A 258 -15.15 16.23 -17.65
C HIS A 258 -14.17 16.60 -18.79
N ALA A 259 -12.98 16.00 -18.84
CA ALA A 259 -12.04 16.24 -19.93
C ALA A 259 -12.47 15.57 -21.24
N ASP A 260 -11.99 16.10 -22.36
CA ASP A 260 -12.22 15.52 -23.69
C ASP A 260 -11.84 14.03 -23.70
N PRO A 261 -12.72 13.12 -24.18
CA PRO A 261 -12.41 11.70 -24.34
C PRO A 261 -11.21 11.41 -25.27
N ARG A 262 -10.67 12.40 -25.99
CA ARG A 262 -9.45 12.30 -26.79
C ARG A 262 -8.17 12.66 -26.03
N LEU A 263 -8.29 13.42 -24.94
CA LEU A 263 -7.13 13.76 -24.09
C LEU A 263 -6.65 12.48 -23.40
N LYS A 264 -5.38 12.16 -23.62
CA LYS A 264 -4.71 11.04 -22.96
C LYS A 264 -4.42 11.42 -21.51
N PRO A 265 -4.55 10.49 -20.55
CA PRO A 265 -4.13 10.71 -19.18
C PRO A 265 -2.67 11.16 -19.12
N VAL A 266 -2.38 12.09 -18.21
CA VAL A 266 -1.00 12.52 -17.93
C VAL A 266 -0.27 11.37 -17.24
N ILE A 267 0.90 11.01 -17.78
CA ILE A 267 1.81 10.02 -17.21
C ILE A 267 3.14 10.72 -16.96
N TYR A 268 3.71 10.51 -15.78
CA TYR A 268 5.03 11.03 -15.44
C TYR A 268 5.85 9.98 -14.70
N ASP A 269 7.17 10.09 -14.79
CA ASP A 269 8.09 9.14 -14.20
C ASP A 269 8.44 9.58 -12.78
N ILE A 270 8.21 8.71 -11.79
CA ILE A 270 8.62 8.94 -10.39
C ILE A 270 10.02 8.36 -10.12
N ALA A 271 10.45 7.41 -10.94
CA ALA A 271 11.79 6.85 -10.86
C ALA A 271 12.28 6.47 -12.27
N VAL A 272 13.48 6.95 -12.61
CA VAL A 272 14.16 6.65 -13.87
C VAL A 272 15.46 5.91 -13.54
N ASN A 273 15.76 4.85 -14.29
CA ASN A 273 16.99 4.06 -14.14
C ASN A 273 17.17 3.42 -12.76
N VAL A 274 16.11 2.86 -12.19
CA VAL A 274 16.25 1.99 -11.02
C VAL A 274 16.97 0.73 -11.49
N THR A 275 18.17 0.48 -10.97
CA THR A 275 18.95 -0.72 -11.33
C THR A 275 18.12 -1.97 -11.09
N GLY A 276 18.05 -2.89 -12.05
CA GLY A 276 17.22 -4.10 -11.97
C GLY A 276 17.41 -4.95 -10.72
N ASP A 277 18.62 -4.95 -10.15
CA ASP A 277 18.92 -5.67 -8.91
C ASP A 277 18.24 -5.07 -7.68
N ARG A 278 17.88 -3.78 -7.73
CA ARG A 278 17.16 -3.10 -6.66
C ARG A 278 15.68 -3.45 -6.75
N LYS A 279 15.24 -4.22 -5.76
CA LYS A 279 13.86 -4.70 -5.62
C LYS A 279 13.02 -3.84 -4.67
N LYS A 280 13.52 -2.66 -4.31
CA LYS A 280 12.96 -1.77 -3.30
C LYS A 280 13.21 -0.31 -3.67
N PHE A 281 12.18 0.52 -3.56
CA PHE A 281 12.20 1.95 -3.86
C PHE A 281 11.36 2.71 -2.84
N TYR A 282 11.81 3.92 -2.50
CA TYR A 282 11.09 4.84 -1.62
C TYR A 282 10.69 6.05 -2.44
N TRP A 283 9.39 6.28 -2.55
CA TRP A 283 8.83 7.38 -3.31
C TRP A 283 8.37 8.49 -2.38
N ASP A 284 8.97 9.68 -2.50
CA ASP A 284 8.53 10.86 -1.77
C ASP A 284 7.41 11.56 -2.55
N THR A 285 6.17 11.36 -2.13
CA THR A 285 4.99 11.92 -2.80
C THR A 285 4.90 13.44 -2.73
N LYS A 286 5.75 14.10 -1.93
CA LYS A 286 5.83 15.56 -1.86
C LYS A 286 6.87 16.12 -2.82
N ASN A 287 8.03 15.49 -2.86
CA ASN A 287 9.21 16.02 -3.55
C ASN A 287 9.40 15.45 -4.96
N ASP A 288 8.90 14.24 -5.23
CA ASP A 288 9.08 13.55 -6.52
C ASP A 288 7.92 13.81 -7.51
N VAL A 289 7.27 14.98 -7.41
CA VAL A 289 6.17 15.39 -8.28
C VAL A 289 6.67 16.45 -9.26
N PRO A 290 6.47 16.28 -10.58
CA PRO A 290 6.87 17.29 -11.55
C PRO A 290 6.14 18.62 -11.33
N ASP A 291 6.85 19.71 -11.63
CA ASP A 291 6.26 21.05 -11.59
C ASP A 291 4.99 21.13 -12.44
N GLY A 292 3.92 21.68 -11.86
CA GLY A 292 2.61 21.82 -12.51
C GLY A 292 1.69 20.59 -12.43
N VAL A 293 2.16 19.47 -11.86
CA VAL A 293 1.32 18.30 -11.60
C VAL A 293 0.80 18.36 -10.16
N GLY A 294 -0.50 18.59 -10.00
CA GLY A 294 -1.16 18.53 -8.69
C GLY A 294 -1.68 17.14 -8.39
N MET A 295 -1.12 16.45 -7.40
CA MET A 295 -1.71 15.21 -6.89
C MET A 295 -2.93 15.54 -6.03
N ARG A 296 -4.05 14.83 -6.28
CA ARG A 296 -5.31 14.98 -5.56
C ARG A 296 -5.68 13.70 -4.83
N GLU A 297 -6.30 13.84 -3.67
CA GLU A 297 -6.97 12.76 -2.97
C GLU A 297 -8.01 12.10 -3.89
N GLY A 298 -8.06 10.76 -3.87
CA GLY A 298 -9.00 9.99 -4.67
C GLY A 298 -8.38 8.79 -5.38
N SER A 299 -9.24 8.02 -6.03
CA SER A 299 -8.89 6.82 -6.79
C SER A 299 -8.68 7.11 -8.28
N GLY A 300 -8.21 6.09 -9.01
CA GLY A 300 -8.04 6.15 -10.47
C GLY A 300 -6.60 6.42 -10.92
N TYR A 301 -5.66 6.49 -9.98
CA TYR A 301 -4.24 6.47 -10.31
C TYR A 301 -3.81 5.06 -10.70
N THR A 302 -2.87 4.98 -11.64
CA THR A 302 -2.23 3.70 -12.00
C THR A 302 -0.73 3.87 -11.97
N MET A 303 -0.03 3.01 -11.23
CA MET A 303 1.42 2.94 -11.24
C MET A 303 1.87 1.87 -12.23
N TYR A 304 2.87 2.19 -13.03
CA TYR A 304 3.44 1.31 -14.03
C TYR A 304 4.90 1.02 -13.71
N PHE A 305 5.27 -0.26 -13.78
CA PHE A 305 6.66 -0.70 -13.74
C PHE A 305 6.98 -1.37 -15.07
N TYR A 306 8.03 -0.92 -15.74
CA TYR A 306 8.40 -1.44 -17.05
C TYR A 306 9.90 -1.32 -17.27
N ASP A 307 10.39 -2.07 -18.25
CA ASP A 307 11.77 -1.99 -18.72
C ASP A 307 11.97 -0.71 -19.55
N GLY A 308 12.83 0.19 -19.06
CA GLY A 308 13.15 1.45 -19.71
C GLY A 308 13.88 1.31 -21.04
N GLU A 309 14.54 0.18 -21.30
CA GLU A 309 15.22 -0.07 -22.58
C GLU A 309 14.22 -0.42 -23.69
N ILE A 310 13.18 -1.17 -23.32
CA ILE A 310 12.05 -1.48 -24.19
C ILE A 310 11.15 -0.25 -24.35
N GLY A 311 10.96 0.50 -23.26
CA GLY A 311 10.13 1.69 -23.20
C GLY A 311 8.65 1.40 -22.94
N PHE A 312 7.91 2.44 -22.56
CA PHE A 312 6.54 2.31 -22.06
C PHE A 312 5.55 1.71 -23.06
N ARG A 313 5.66 2.06 -24.35
CA ARG A 313 4.73 1.60 -25.40
C ARG A 313 4.93 0.12 -25.76
N MET A 314 6.18 -0.32 -25.84
CA MET A 314 6.53 -1.69 -26.23
C MET A 314 6.40 -2.69 -25.08
N SER A 315 6.36 -2.21 -23.85
CA SER A 315 6.23 -3.04 -22.65
C SER A 315 4.89 -3.78 -22.49
N ASP A 316 3.89 -3.49 -23.33
CA ASP A 316 2.63 -4.26 -23.38
C ASP A 316 2.79 -5.61 -24.11
N VAL A 317 3.77 -5.70 -25.02
CA VAL A 317 4.00 -6.86 -25.89
C VAL A 317 5.50 -7.15 -25.89
N VAL A 318 5.95 -7.89 -24.87
CA VAL A 318 7.38 -8.20 -24.68
C VAL A 318 7.75 -9.62 -25.10
N PRO A 319 9.00 -9.86 -25.56
CA PRO A 319 9.48 -11.19 -25.84
C PRO A 319 9.54 -12.01 -24.56
N ALA A 320 9.66 -13.32 -24.70
CA ALA A 320 9.80 -14.17 -23.54
C ALA A 320 11.15 -13.92 -22.84
N GLY A 321 11.18 -14.05 -21.51
CA GLY A 321 12.37 -13.73 -20.72
C GLY A 321 12.44 -12.27 -20.27
N TYR A 322 11.69 -11.35 -20.89
CA TYR A 322 11.67 -9.93 -20.54
C TYR A 322 10.50 -9.58 -19.62
N LEU A 323 10.65 -8.50 -18.87
CA LEU A 323 9.62 -7.99 -17.97
C LEU A 323 8.45 -7.36 -18.75
N ILE A 324 7.25 -7.94 -18.62
CA ILE A 324 6.02 -7.28 -19.10
C ILE A 324 5.64 -6.12 -18.17
N LYS A 325 5.09 -5.04 -18.74
CA LYS A 325 4.58 -3.91 -17.96
C LYS A 325 3.63 -4.40 -16.87
N TYR A 326 3.96 -4.02 -15.65
CA TYR A 326 3.10 -4.26 -14.50
C TYR A 326 2.31 -2.99 -14.18
N ALA A 327 0.99 -3.12 -14.10
CA ALA A 327 0.09 -2.02 -13.77
C ALA A 327 -0.58 -2.27 -12.42
N MET A 328 -0.48 -1.30 -11.51
CA MET A 328 -1.08 -1.34 -10.19
C MET A 328 -2.00 -0.13 -9.98
N PRO A 329 -3.33 -0.32 -9.92
CA PRO A 329 -4.23 0.75 -9.53
C PRO A 329 -4.03 1.10 -8.06
N PHE A 330 -4.11 2.37 -7.71
CA PHE A 330 -4.03 2.83 -6.32
C PHE A 330 -4.88 4.09 -6.11
N ALA A 331 -5.00 4.52 -4.86
CA ALA A 331 -5.68 5.76 -4.51
C ALA A 331 -4.85 6.58 -3.51
N PHE A 332 -4.94 7.89 -3.62
CA PHE A 332 -4.37 8.82 -2.65
C PHE A 332 -5.38 9.18 -1.56
N PHE A 333 -4.90 9.39 -0.35
CA PHE A 333 -5.67 9.96 0.76
C PHE A 333 -4.84 11.03 1.49
N ILE A 334 -5.51 11.95 2.18
CA ILE A 334 -4.85 12.92 3.06
C ILE A 334 -5.09 12.48 4.49
N SER A 335 -4.02 12.17 5.23
CA SER A 335 -4.14 11.98 6.67
C SER A 335 -4.46 13.32 7.32
N ARG A 336 -5.71 13.51 7.74
CA ARG A 336 -6.11 14.67 8.54
C ARG A 336 -5.94 14.43 10.03
N TYR A 337 -5.11 13.46 10.42
CA TYR A 337 -5.03 13.04 11.83
C TYR A 337 -4.67 14.20 12.76
N ASP A 338 -3.79 15.10 12.31
CA ASP A 338 -3.42 16.31 13.05
C ASP A 338 -4.58 17.31 13.17
N ARG A 339 -5.52 17.33 12.21
CA ARG A 339 -6.72 18.17 12.25
C ARG A 339 -7.87 17.54 13.03
N THR A 340 -7.98 16.21 13.05
CA THR A 340 -9.01 15.52 13.85
C THR A 340 -8.70 15.49 15.34
N ASN A 341 -7.45 15.76 15.73
CA ASN A 341 -7.06 15.97 17.12
C ASN A 341 -7.18 17.45 17.56
N ASP A 342 -7.66 18.34 16.69
CA ASP A 342 -7.95 19.72 17.07
C ASP A 342 -9.15 19.74 18.03
N GLY A 343 -8.90 20.06 19.30
CA GLY A 343 -9.87 19.96 20.39
C GLY A 343 -9.68 18.76 21.33
N VAL A 344 -8.80 17.81 21.01
CA VAL A 344 -8.37 16.78 21.97
C VAL A 344 -7.31 17.39 22.89
N PRO A 345 -7.52 17.48 24.22
CA PRO A 345 -6.54 18.05 25.13
C PRO A 345 -5.17 17.38 24.95
N LYS A 346 -4.06 18.14 25.02
CA LYS A 346 -2.68 17.64 24.82
C LYS A 346 -2.29 16.44 25.70
N ASN A 347 -3.04 16.20 26.78
CA ASN A 347 -2.83 15.11 27.73
C ASN A 347 -4.02 14.12 27.77
N TYR A 348 -4.90 14.16 26.78
CA TYR A 348 -5.99 13.18 26.67
C TYR A 348 -5.39 11.82 26.36
N ASN A 349 -5.32 10.98 27.39
CA ASN A 349 -5.00 9.58 27.25
C ASN A 349 -6.34 8.83 27.23
N PRO A 350 -6.76 8.24 26.10
CA PRO A 350 -8.01 7.48 26.05
C PRO A 350 -7.99 6.26 26.98
N ASN A 351 -6.81 5.74 27.32
CA ASN A 351 -6.62 4.69 28.33
C ASN A 351 -6.63 5.23 29.77
N ALA A 352 -6.62 6.55 29.96
CA ALA A 352 -6.85 7.20 31.25
C ALA A 352 -8.32 7.55 31.48
N ALA A 353 -9.22 7.21 30.54
CA ALA A 353 -10.64 7.06 30.88
C ALA A 353 -10.67 6.13 32.11
N THR A 354 -11.04 6.69 33.25
CA THR A 354 -11.04 6.01 34.54
C THR A 354 -11.79 4.71 34.37
N HIS A 355 -11.06 3.59 34.32
CA HIS A 355 -11.67 2.29 34.50
C HIS A 355 -12.51 2.42 35.77
N LEU A 356 -13.82 2.25 35.64
CA LEU A 356 -14.74 2.33 36.77
C LEU A 356 -14.11 1.48 37.86
N ALA A 357 -13.74 2.10 38.99
CA ALA A 357 -13.04 1.40 40.04
C ALA A 357 -13.82 0.11 40.31
N PRO A 358 -13.18 -1.08 40.35
CA PRO A 358 -13.91 -2.34 40.38
C PRO A 358 -15.00 -2.39 41.46
N ALA A 359 -14.75 -1.75 42.60
CA ALA A 359 -15.72 -1.58 43.69
C ALA A 359 -17.01 -0.86 43.28
N VAL A 360 -16.94 0.19 42.45
CA VAL A 360 -18.09 0.94 41.94
C VAL A 360 -18.84 0.14 40.87
N ALA A 361 -18.11 -0.61 40.04
CA ALA A 361 -18.75 -1.52 39.08
C ALA A 361 -19.53 -2.64 39.79
N TRP A 362 -18.96 -3.20 40.87
CA TRP A 362 -19.62 -4.22 41.69
C TRP A 362 -20.85 -3.68 42.43
N SER A 363 -20.78 -2.47 43.01
CA SER A 363 -21.92 -1.89 43.71
C SER A 363 -23.10 -1.61 42.76
N LEU A 364 -22.82 -1.11 41.54
CA LEU A 364 -23.85 -0.93 40.51
C LEU A 364 -24.48 -2.27 40.09
N LEU A 365 -23.68 -3.33 39.96
CA LEU A 365 -24.19 -4.66 39.63
C LEU A 365 -25.08 -5.24 40.73
N VAL A 366 -24.69 -5.09 42.01
CA VAL A 366 -25.51 -5.53 43.15
C VAL A 366 -26.83 -4.77 43.21
N VAL A 367 -26.81 -3.44 43.00
CA VAL A 367 -28.03 -2.63 42.97
C VAL A 367 -28.95 -3.06 41.83
N MET A 368 -28.41 -3.32 40.63
CA MET A 368 -29.23 -3.82 39.52
C MET A 368 -29.86 -5.17 39.86
N VAL A 369 -29.08 -6.14 40.34
CA VAL A 369 -29.59 -7.47 40.71
C VAL A 369 -30.68 -7.37 41.81
N ALA A 370 -30.46 -6.54 42.83
CA ALA A 370 -31.43 -6.33 43.90
C ALA A 370 -32.74 -5.71 43.38
N THR A 371 -32.67 -4.75 42.45
CA THR A 371 -33.87 -4.14 41.86
C THR A 371 -34.67 -5.10 40.97
N PHE A 372 -34.02 -6.08 40.34
CA PHE A 372 -34.69 -7.12 39.55
C PHE A 372 -35.28 -8.24 40.40
N ALA A 373 -34.73 -8.53 41.59
CA ALA A 373 -35.21 -9.58 42.48
C ALA A 373 -36.46 -9.20 43.31
N VAL A 374 -36.83 -7.91 43.34
CA VAL A 374 -37.98 -7.39 44.12
C VAL A 374 -39.27 -7.27 43.26
N ARG A 375 -39.20 -7.64 41.98
CA ARG A 375 -40.39 -7.87 41.13
C ARG A 375 -40.62 -9.37 41.00
#